data_AF-A0A4R5FM58-F1
#
_entry.id   AF-A0A4R5FM58-F1
#
_cell.length_a   1.000
_cell.length_b   1.000
_cell.length_c   1.000
_cell.angle_alpha   90.00
_cell.angle_beta   90.00
_cell.angle_gamma   90.00
#
_symmetry.space_group_name_H-M   'P 1'
#
loop_
_entity.id
_entity.type
_entity.pdbx_description
1 polymer ?
#
loop_
_entity_poly.entity_id
_entity_poly.type
_entity_poly.pdbx_seq_one_letter_code
_entity_poly.pdbx_strand_id
1 'polypeptide(L)'
;METNNEYAILEKILSEIMGFYFSKDSIESYLGYETRERIGTVHGMQVIIYSNDHNPPHFHVKTNDNRVNAKFKIENGEFLSGEISSKDLKRIELFYNDFKTKLLMEKIWSKKNIQ
;
A
#
# COMPACT_ATOMS: atom_id res chain seq x y z
N MET A 1 -0.67 29.34 -27.87
CA MET A 1 -1.20 29.62 -26.52
C MET A 1 -2.45 28.74 -26.25
N GLU A 2 -2.46 27.49 -26.73
CA GLU A 2 -3.61 26.56 -26.64
C GLU A 2 -3.34 25.36 -25.71
N THR A 3 -2.07 25.09 -25.41
CA THR A 3 -1.63 23.94 -24.59
C THR A 3 -2.19 24.00 -23.16
N ASN A 4 -2.30 25.18 -22.56
CA ASN A 4 -2.69 25.33 -21.15
C ASN A 4 -4.14 24.92 -20.87
N ASN A 5 -5.04 24.98 -21.86
CA ASN A 5 -6.44 24.65 -21.66
C ASN A 5 -6.67 23.13 -21.73
N GLU A 6 -5.96 22.45 -22.63
CA GLU A 6 -6.03 21.00 -22.78
C GLU A 6 -5.46 20.27 -21.55
N TYR A 7 -4.33 20.74 -21.00
CA TYR A 7 -3.78 20.20 -19.75
C TYR A 7 -4.74 20.39 -18.56
N ALA A 8 -5.39 21.54 -18.45
CA ALA A 8 -6.36 21.78 -17.38
C ALA A 8 -7.59 20.86 -17.47
N ILE A 9 -8.05 20.57 -18.69
CA ILE A 9 -9.15 19.61 -18.93
C ILE A 9 -8.72 18.19 -18.56
N LEU A 10 -7.51 17.78 -18.97
CA LEU A 10 -6.95 16.47 -18.64
C LEU A 10 -6.74 16.29 -17.12
N GLU A 11 -6.21 17.29 -16.44
CA GLU A 11 -6.04 17.27 -14.98
C GLU A 11 -7.39 17.12 -14.27
N LYS A 12 -8.41 17.84 -14.74
CA LYS A 12 -9.76 17.74 -14.17
C LYS A 12 -10.33 16.33 -14.35
N ILE A 13 -10.31 15.80 -15.57
CA ILE A 13 -10.80 14.44 -15.88
C ILE A 13 -10.05 13.40 -15.05
N LEU A 14 -8.71 13.49 -15.00
CA LEU A 14 -7.89 12.56 -14.23
C LEU A 14 -8.20 12.65 -12.73
N SER A 15 -8.38 13.85 -12.19
CA SER A 15 -8.71 14.04 -10.77
C SER A 15 -10.08 13.46 -10.40
N GLU A 16 -11.07 13.56 -11.28
CA GLU A 16 -12.40 12.97 -11.09
C GLU A 16 -12.35 11.44 -11.11
N ILE A 17 -11.64 10.86 -12.09
CA ILE A 17 -11.44 9.39 -12.20
C ILE A 17 -10.69 8.86 -10.97
N MET A 18 -9.62 9.55 -10.56
CA MET A 18 -8.83 9.19 -9.38
C MET A 18 -9.67 9.33 -8.11
N GLY A 19 -10.43 10.41 -7.97
CA GLY A 19 -11.33 10.63 -6.83
C GLY A 19 -12.38 9.53 -6.71
N PHE A 20 -12.94 9.07 -7.84
CA PHE A 20 -13.84 7.92 -7.86
C PHE A 20 -13.13 6.61 -7.47
N TYR A 21 -11.98 6.33 -8.07
CA TYR A 21 -11.24 5.09 -7.79
C TYR A 21 -10.74 5.00 -6.34
N PHE A 22 -10.37 6.14 -5.74
CA PHE A 22 -9.96 6.27 -4.34
C PHE A 22 -11.09 6.71 -3.40
N SER A 23 -12.33 6.73 -3.89
CA SER A 23 -13.49 7.03 -3.06
C SER A 23 -13.51 6.10 -1.86
N LYS A 24 -13.99 6.64 -0.73
CA LYS A 24 -14.03 5.95 0.55
C LYS A 24 -14.74 4.59 0.43
N ASP A 25 -15.79 4.51 -0.37
CA ASP A 25 -16.57 3.30 -0.60
C ASP A 25 -15.78 2.20 -1.34
N SER A 26 -14.98 2.57 -2.35
CA SER A 26 -14.07 1.66 -3.07
C SER A 26 -12.99 1.10 -2.13
N ILE A 27 -12.42 1.96 -1.29
CA ILE A 27 -11.35 1.58 -0.37
C ILE A 27 -11.90 0.80 0.83
N GLU A 28 -13.05 1.17 1.38
CA GLU A 28 -13.68 0.46 2.50
C GLU A 28 -14.10 -0.95 2.13
N SER A 29 -14.53 -1.18 0.88
CA SER A 29 -14.80 -2.53 0.38
C SER A 29 -13.55 -3.44 0.40
N TYR A 30 -12.35 -2.85 0.27
CA TYR A 30 -11.08 -3.56 0.36
C TYR A 30 -10.61 -3.81 1.80
N LEU A 31 -11.09 -3.01 2.76
CA LEU A 31 -10.64 -3.01 4.16
C LEU A 31 -11.49 -3.94 5.07
N GLY A 32 -12.17 -4.92 4.48
CA GLY A 32 -13.06 -5.85 5.17
C GLY A 32 -12.43 -6.54 6.38
N TYR A 33 -13.11 -6.36 7.52
CA TYR A 33 -12.89 -6.84 8.88
C TYR A 33 -12.36 -8.26 9.03
N GLU A 34 -11.05 -8.44 9.31
CA GLU A 34 -10.48 -9.50 10.17
C GLU A 34 -9.03 -9.12 10.49
N THR A 35 -8.71 -8.64 11.71
CA THR A 35 -7.39 -8.52 12.42
C THR A 35 -6.04 -8.45 11.67
N ARG A 36 -6.02 -8.20 10.36
CA ARG A 36 -4.90 -8.22 9.42
C ARG A 36 -5.37 -7.40 8.22
N GLU A 37 -5.00 -6.13 8.15
CA GLU A 37 -5.31 -5.31 6.99
C GLU A 37 -4.38 -5.76 5.86
N ARG A 38 -4.82 -6.79 5.13
CA ARG A 38 -4.12 -7.35 3.98
C ARG A 38 -4.26 -6.37 2.82
N ILE A 39 -3.14 -5.74 2.46
CA ILE A 39 -3.05 -4.75 1.39
C ILE A 39 -3.11 -5.44 0.02
N GLY A 40 -2.49 -6.62 -0.09
CA GLY A 40 -2.43 -7.33 -1.37
C GLY A 40 -1.60 -8.60 -1.33
N THR A 41 -1.31 -9.13 -2.51
CA THR A 41 -0.48 -10.33 -2.68
C THR A 41 0.37 -10.23 -3.93
N VAL A 42 1.66 -10.53 -3.79
CA VAL A 42 2.65 -10.45 -4.84
C VAL A 42 3.36 -11.81 -4.90
N HIS A 43 3.12 -12.58 -5.97
CA HIS A 43 3.78 -13.87 -6.17
C HIS A 43 3.69 -14.82 -4.94
N GLY A 44 2.52 -14.87 -4.28
CA GLY A 44 2.31 -15.69 -3.08
C GLY A 44 2.78 -15.06 -1.77
N MET A 45 3.46 -13.91 -1.82
CA MET A 45 3.77 -13.10 -0.64
C MET A 45 2.59 -12.20 -0.29
N GLN A 46 2.12 -12.29 0.95
CA GLN A 46 1.07 -11.44 1.50
C GLN A 46 1.70 -10.16 2.03
N VAL A 47 1.12 -9.01 1.67
CA VAL A 47 1.51 -7.69 2.20
C VAL A 47 0.45 -7.26 3.20
N ILE A 48 0.84 -7.03 4.45
CA ILE A 48 -0.07 -6.89 5.59
C ILE A 48 0.39 -5.76 6.52
N ILE A 49 -0.55 -4.97 7.02
CA ILE A 49 -0.36 -4.16 8.23
C ILE A 49 -1.23 -4.80 9.33
N TYR A 50 -0.64 -5.14 10.47
CA TYR A 50 -1.43 -5.69 11.58
C TYR A 50 -1.99 -4.58 12.44
N SER A 51 -3.24 -4.70 12.90
CA SER A 51 -3.88 -3.68 13.73
C SER A 51 -3.09 -3.35 15.00
N ASN A 52 -2.39 -4.33 15.57
CA ASN A 52 -1.58 -4.21 16.78
C ASN A 52 -0.10 -3.84 16.54
N ASP A 53 0.33 -3.54 15.30
CA ASP A 53 1.70 -3.08 15.05
C ASP A 53 1.99 -1.73 15.69
N HIS A 54 3.23 -1.55 16.17
CA HIS A 54 3.73 -0.34 16.82
C HIS A 54 4.69 0.46 15.93
N ASN A 55 5.07 1.66 16.38
CA ASN A 55 6.07 2.50 15.72
C ASN A 55 7.46 1.82 15.65
N PRO A 56 8.26 2.07 14.59
CA PRO A 56 7.94 2.93 13.45
C PRO A 56 6.86 2.34 12.52
N PRO A 57 6.15 3.16 11.74
CA PRO A 57 5.18 2.69 10.75
C PRO A 57 5.78 1.67 9.77
N HIS A 58 5.26 0.45 9.78
CA HIS A 58 5.80 -0.64 8.96
C HIS A 58 4.70 -1.56 8.42
N PHE A 59 5.03 -2.23 7.32
CA PHE A 59 4.24 -3.34 6.77
C PHE A 59 5.06 -4.62 6.75
N HIS A 60 4.36 -5.75 6.78
CA HIS A 60 4.94 -7.08 6.77
C HIS A 60 4.73 -7.72 5.39
N VAL A 61 5.73 -8.48 4.95
CA VAL A 61 5.68 -9.33 3.78
C VAL A 61 5.93 -10.75 4.23
N LYS A 62 4.96 -11.65 4.00
CA LYS A 62 5.10 -13.05 4.40
C LYS A 62 4.54 -14.05 3.40
N THR A 63 5.13 -15.24 3.32
CA THR A 63 4.52 -16.40 2.67
C THR A 63 3.82 -17.29 3.70
N ASN A 64 2.88 -18.12 3.25
CA ASN A 64 2.19 -19.06 4.13
C ASN A 64 3.13 -20.09 4.78
N ASP A 65 4.23 -20.43 4.11
CA ASP A 65 5.26 -21.35 4.59
C ASP A 65 6.36 -20.65 5.43
N ASN A 66 6.20 -19.35 5.71
CA ASN A 66 7.13 -18.49 6.46
C ASN A 66 8.56 -18.41 5.91
N ARG A 67 8.84 -18.89 4.70
CA ARG A 67 10.16 -18.71 4.04
C ARG A 67 10.46 -17.25 3.72
N VAL A 68 9.41 -16.46 3.51
CA VAL A 68 9.49 -15.01 3.50
C VAL A 68 8.78 -14.52 4.75
N ASN A 69 9.47 -13.70 5.54
CA ASN A 69 8.93 -12.99 6.68
C ASN A 69 9.79 -11.76 6.93
N ALA A 70 9.40 -10.65 6.30
CA ALA A 70 10.17 -9.42 6.26
C ALA A 70 9.31 -8.20 6.63
N LYS A 71 9.96 -7.17 7.15
CA LYS A 71 9.35 -5.90 7.54
C LYS A 71 9.94 -4.74 6.76
N PHE A 72 9.12 -3.76 6.43
CA PHE A 72 9.49 -2.60 5.64
C PHE A 72 8.85 -1.33 6.20
N LYS A 73 9.53 -0.19 6.13
CA LYS A 73 8.96 1.11 6.50
C LYS A 73 7.86 1.52 5.52
N ILE A 74 6.74 2.03 6.04
CA ILE A 74 5.68 2.59 5.19
C ILE A 74 6.14 3.88 4.50
N GLU A 75 6.91 4.71 5.22
CA GLU A 75 7.35 6.04 4.76
C GLU A 75 8.11 5.98 3.42
N ASN A 76 9.03 5.03 3.26
CA ASN A 76 9.95 4.99 2.12
C ASN A 76 10.16 3.58 1.52
N GLY A 77 9.52 2.53 2.07
CA GLY A 77 9.68 1.16 1.60
C GLY A 77 11.01 0.52 2.00
N GLU A 78 11.79 1.15 2.87
CA GLU A 78 13.08 0.65 3.34
C GLU A 78 12.90 -0.68 4.08
N PHE A 79 13.73 -1.67 3.72
CA PHE A 79 13.79 -2.94 4.42
C PHE A 79 14.30 -2.76 5.86
N LEU A 80 13.53 -3.24 6.83
CA LEU A 80 13.86 -3.13 8.25
C LEU A 80 14.54 -4.40 8.78
N SER A 81 13.93 -5.56 8.55
CA SER A 81 14.39 -6.83 9.11
C SER A 81 13.68 -8.03 8.49
N GLY A 82 14.24 -9.22 8.68
CA GLY A 82 13.60 -10.50 8.36
C GLY A 82 14.24 -11.25 7.18
N GLU A 83 13.50 -12.21 6.64
CA GLU A 83 13.96 -13.11 5.59
C GLU A 83 13.22 -12.83 4.28
N ILE A 84 13.96 -12.51 3.23
CA ILE A 84 13.46 -12.34 1.87
C ILE A 84 14.59 -12.49 0.85
N SER A 85 14.30 -13.07 -0.32
CA SER A 85 15.28 -13.17 -1.41
C SER A 85 15.48 -11.82 -2.12
N SER A 86 16.65 -11.57 -2.71
CA SER A 86 16.88 -10.34 -3.49
C SER A 86 15.94 -10.20 -4.70
N LYS A 87 15.46 -11.34 -5.25
CA LYS A 87 14.48 -11.34 -6.34
C LYS A 87 13.11 -10.89 -5.87
N ASP A 88 12.70 -11.35 -4.70
CA ASP A 88 11.42 -10.98 -4.09
C ASP A 88 11.44 -9.56 -3.55
N LEU A 89 12.59 -9.10 -3.05
CA LEU A 89 12.80 -7.71 -2.64
C LEU A 89 12.44 -6.74 -3.77
N LYS A 90 12.92 -6.99 -5.00
CA LYS A 90 12.57 -6.18 -6.19
C LYS A 90 11.08 -6.18 -6.51
N ARG A 91 10.40 -7.31 -6.27
CA ARG A 91 8.94 -7.40 -6.49
C ARG A 91 8.17 -6.59 -5.46
N ILE A 92 8.62 -6.62 -4.20
CA ILE A 92 8.05 -5.81 -3.13
C ILE A 92 8.34 -4.34 -3.35
N GLU A 93 9.52 -3.97 -3.83
CA GLU A 93 9.85 -2.59 -4.21
C GLU A 93 8.93 -2.07 -5.32
N LEU A 94 8.68 -2.86 -6.36
CA LEU A 94 7.73 -2.49 -7.42
C LEU A 94 6.30 -2.36 -6.89
N PHE A 95 5.87 -3.30 -6.04
CA PHE A 95 4.54 -3.23 -5.40
C PHE A 95 4.41 -2.00 -4.51
N TYR A 96 5.41 -1.71 -3.69
CA TYR A 96 5.44 -0.54 -2.83
C TYR A 96 5.42 0.76 -3.63
N ASN A 97 6.10 0.82 -4.78
CA ASN A 97 6.16 2.01 -5.62
C ASN A 97 4.88 2.29 -6.43
N ASP A 98 3.91 1.37 -6.42
CA ASP A 98 2.57 1.65 -6.93
C ASP A 98 1.86 2.72 -6.08
N PHE A 99 1.32 3.74 -6.75
CA PHE A 99 0.68 4.89 -6.09
C PHE A 99 -0.50 4.46 -5.22
N LYS A 100 -1.34 3.53 -5.71
CA LYS A 100 -2.48 3.01 -4.95
C LYS A 100 -2.00 2.31 -3.68
N THR A 101 -0.92 1.56 -3.76
CA THR A 101 -0.33 0.84 -2.62
C THR A 101 0.15 1.81 -1.54
N LYS A 102 0.91 2.86 -1.90
CA LYS A 102 1.35 3.88 -0.92
C LYS A 102 0.17 4.54 -0.22
N LEU A 103 -0.81 5.00 -1.01
CA LEU A 103 -2.00 5.65 -0.47
C LEU A 103 -2.80 4.73 0.45
N LEU A 104 -2.92 3.44 0.10
CA LEU A 104 -3.63 2.46 0.91
C LEU A 104 -2.89 2.18 2.23
N MET A 105 -1.56 2.02 2.20
CA MET A 105 -0.74 1.84 3.39
C MET A 105 -0.84 3.03 4.35
N GLU A 106 -0.79 4.26 3.84
CA GLU A 106 -0.96 5.48 4.64
C GLU A 106 -2.35 5.55 5.27
N LYS A 107 -3.41 5.29 4.48
CA LYS A 107 -4.79 5.29 4.99
C LYS A 107 -4.98 4.25 6.09
N ILE A 108 -4.52 3.03 5.86
CA ILE A 108 -4.57 1.93 6.84
C ILE A 108 -3.84 2.34 8.12
N TRP A 109 -2.60 2.81 8.03
CA TRP A 109 -1.83 3.18 9.21
C TRP A 109 -2.45 4.37 9.95
N SER A 110 -2.97 5.36 9.24
CA SER A 110 -3.59 6.55 9.83
C SER A 110 -4.86 6.24 10.63
N LYS A 111 -5.66 5.25 10.21
CA LYS A 111 -6.86 4.81 10.96
C LYS A 111 -6.54 4.35 12.37
N LYS A 112 -5.36 3.77 12.60
CA LYS A 112 -4.93 3.31 13.93
C LYS A 112 -4.72 4.44 14.94
N ASN A 113 -4.36 5.64 14.48
CA ASN A 113 -4.09 6.78 15.37
C ASN A 113 -5.37 7.51 15.81
N ILE A 114 -6.54 7.09 15.33
CA ILE A 114 -7.84 7.73 15.59
C ILE A 114 -8.67 6.88 16.58
N GLN A 115 -8.11 5.79 17.12
CA GLN A 115 -8.82 4.82 17.95
C GLN A 115 -8.44 4.89 19.43
#